data_AF-A0A8C1I8C3-F1
#
_entry.id   AF-A0A8C1I8C3-F1
#
_cell.length_a   1.000
_cell.length_b   1.000
_cell.length_c   1.000
_cell.angle_alpha   90.00
_cell.angle_beta   90.00
_cell.angle_gamma   90.00
#
_symmetry.space_group_name_H-M   'P 1'
#
loop_
_entity.id
_entity.type
_entity.pdbx_description
1 polymer ?
#
loop_
_entity_poly.entity_id
_entity_poly.type
_entity_poly.pdbx_seq_one_letter_code
_entity_poly.pdbx_strand_id
1 'polypeptide(L)'
;MDEFAPLDCLLPSGKQRIGLVILNQPIDEQFFHVLWSKAKIRACADGGANHLYRLTEGHRESFLPDYINGDFDSILPEVKTFYTEKNCKMMETSDQDLTDFTKCLAVMVEEIKAQKLQIDTIVTLGGLGGRFDQIMATVETLFHAQKMTDLPVVVIQDRSLAVLLKEGRQHHLNVNTGLEGKWCSLVPVGSPCLTTTSGLKWNLDNQVLTFGQLVSTSNTYEAHDPKEGRKPVRITTDRPLLWSMGIKPQ
;
A
#
# COMPACT_ATOMS: atom_id res chain seq x y z
N MET A 1 13.39 12.70 10.03
CA MET A 1 12.89 11.67 10.94
C MET A 1 11.44 11.52 10.54
N ASP A 2 11.14 10.40 9.90
CA ASP A 2 9.89 10.23 9.18
C ASP A 2 8.95 9.42 10.06
N GLU A 3 8.08 10.11 10.79
CA GLU A 3 7.04 9.47 11.59
C GLU A 3 5.91 8.97 10.68
N PHE A 4 5.58 7.69 10.80
CA PHE A 4 4.56 7.06 9.99
C PHE A 4 3.83 5.98 10.79
N ALA A 5 2.50 5.93 10.69
CA ALA A 5 1.66 4.92 11.34
C ALA A 5 1.01 4.02 10.28
N PRO A 6 1.61 2.87 9.90
CA PRO A 6 1.21 2.14 8.70
C PRO A 6 -0.26 1.71 8.66
N LEU A 7 -0.86 1.41 9.82
CA LEU A 7 -2.23 0.90 9.93
C LEU A 7 -3.26 1.96 10.37
N ASP A 8 -2.86 3.22 10.55
CA ASP A 8 -3.81 4.27 10.99
C ASP A 8 -4.93 4.49 9.95
N CYS A 9 -4.64 4.32 8.66
CA CYS A 9 -5.63 4.41 7.59
C CYS A 9 -6.78 3.38 7.73
N LEU A 10 -6.54 2.27 8.42
CA LEU A 10 -7.53 1.20 8.64
C LEU A 10 -8.45 1.47 9.85
N LEU A 11 -8.09 2.42 10.73
CA LEU A 11 -8.90 2.78 11.88
C LEU A 11 -9.95 3.82 11.50
N PRO A 12 -11.25 3.65 11.83
CA PRO A 12 -12.25 4.70 11.65
C PRO A 12 -11.83 6.03 12.30
N SER A 13 -11.27 5.96 13.51
CA SER A 13 -10.73 7.11 14.27
C SER A 13 -9.37 7.62 13.78
N GLY A 14 -8.72 6.91 12.86
CA GLY A 14 -7.43 7.32 12.30
C GLY A 14 -7.52 8.66 11.59
N LYS A 15 -6.40 9.39 11.53
CA LYS A 15 -6.36 10.78 11.04
C LYS A 15 -5.82 10.90 9.62
N GLN A 16 -5.22 9.84 9.06
CA GLN A 16 -4.68 9.86 7.71
C GLN A 16 -5.76 10.15 6.65
N ARG A 17 -5.47 11.14 5.80
CA ARG A 17 -6.18 11.41 4.55
C ARG A 17 -5.49 10.62 3.46
N ILE A 18 -6.25 9.81 2.71
CA ILE A 18 -5.64 8.86 1.77
C ILE A 18 -6.05 9.07 0.33
N GLY A 19 -5.18 8.69 -0.60
CA GLY A 19 -5.56 8.28 -1.96
C GLY A 19 -5.75 6.77 -1.98
N LEU A 20 -6.76 6.26 -2.68
CA LEU A 20 -7.09 4.83 -2.72
C LEU A 20 -6.96 4.27 -4.13
N VAL A 21 -6.10 3.28 -4.33
CA VAL A 21 -5.96 2.52 -5.58
C VAL A 21 -6.48 1.10 -5.37
N ILE A 22 -7.31 0.61 -6.28
CA ILE A 22 -7.84 -0.76 -6.26
C ILE A 22 -7.27 -1.52 -7.46
N LEU A 23 -6.52 -2.60 -7.19
CA LEU A 23 -5.93 -3.46 -8.22
C LEU A 23 -6.84 -4.65 -8.57
N ASN A 24 -6.49 -5.38 -9.63
CA ASN A 24 -7.21 -6.55 -10.12
C ASN A 24 -7.01 -7.80 -9.24
N GLN A 25 -7.43 -7.71 -7.98
CA GLN A 25 -7.43 -8.79 -6.99
C GLN A 25 -8.68 -8.71 -6.09
N PRO A 26 -9.09 -9.81 -5.43
CA PRO A 26 -10.14 -9.77 -4.42
C PRO A 26 -9.88 -8.69 -3.37
N ILE A 27 -10.92 -7.91 -3.07
CA ILE A 27 -10.86 -6.82 -2.10
C ILE A 27 -11.21 -7.38 -0.72
N ASP A 28 -10.38 -7.09 0.28
CA ASP A 28 -10.72 -7.37 1.67
C ASP A 28 -11.82 -6.40 2.15
N GLU A 29 -13.02 -6.94 2.33
CA GLU A 29 -14.20 -6.17 2.74
C GLU A 29 -14.03 -5.53 4.13
N GLN A 30 -13.21 -6.15 5.00
CA GLN A 30 -13.06 -5.77 6.40
C GLN A 30 -12.67 -4.30 6.56
N PHE A 31 -11.80 -3.80 5.68
CA PHE A 31 -11.30 -2.43 5.74
C PHE A 31 -11.78 -1.54 4.58
N PHE A 32 -12.44 -2.13 3.58
CA PHE A 32 -12.87 -1.43 2.37
C PHE A 32 -13.69 -0.17 2.68
N HIS A 33 -14.73 -0.28 3.51
CA HIS A 33 -15.61 0.87 3.80
C HIS A 33 -14.89 2.00 4.54
N VAL A 34 -13.99 1.65 5.47
CA VAL A 34 -13.19 2.65 6.20
C VAL A 34 -12.27 3.38 5.23
N LEU A 35 -11.55 2.64 4.39
CA LEU A 35 -10.64 3.21 3.38
C LEU A 35 -11.40 4.07 2.36
N TRP A 36 -12.50 3.57 1.82
CA TRP A 36 -13.33 4.29 0.85
C TRP A 36 -13.82 5.64 1.40
N SER A 37 -14.31 5.64 2.65
CA SER A 37 -14.82 6.85 3.31
C SER A 37 -13.74 7.89 3.59
N LYS A 38 -12.51 7.45 3.90
CA LYS A 38 -11.36 8.32 4.17
C LYS A 38 -10.70 8.85 2.90
N ALA A 39 -10.82 8.10 1.81
CA ALA A 39 -10.17 8.43 0.56
C ALA A 39 -10.68 9.77 0.00
N LYS A 40 -9.75 10.67 -0.31
CA LYS A 40 -10.02 11.95 -0.98
C LYS A 40 -10.02 11.84 -2.49
N ILE A 41 -9.41 10.76 -3.01
CA ILE A 41 -9.41 10.37 -4.41
C ILE A 41 -9.35 8.83 -4.47
N ARG A 42 -10.14 8.22 -5.36
CA ARG A 42 -10.25 6.78 -5.56
C ARG A 42 -10.02 6.42 -7.02
N ALA A 43 -9.23 5.38 -7.25
CA ALA A 43 -8.89 4.90 -8.57
C ALA A 43 -9.00 3.38 -8.64
N CYS A 44 -9.39 2.86 -9.80
CA CYS A 44 -9.23 1.45 -10.13
C CYS A 44 -8.17 1.30 -11.21
N ALA A 45 -7.26 0.33 -11.05
CA ALA A 45 -6.35 -0.10 -12.09
C ALA A 45 -7.01 -1.24 -12.88
N ASP A 46 -7.45 -0.91 -14.09
CA ASP A 46 -8.14 -1.77 -15.04
C ASP A 46 -9.16 -2.73 -14.40
N GLY A 47 -8.84 -4.04 -14.34
CA GLY A 47 -9.70 -5.07 -13.78
C GLY A 47 -10.03 -4.91 -12.28
N GLY A 48 -9.34 -4.02 -11.55
CA GLY A 48 -9.73 -3.62 -10.20
C GLY A 48 -11.16 -3.06 -10.15
N ALA A 49 -11.63 -2.46 -11.25
CA ALA A 49 -13.01 -2.00 -11.39
C ALA A 49 -14.03 -3.15 -11.30
N ASN A 50 -13.68 -4.35 -11.81
CA ASN A 50 -14.52 -5.54 -11.73
C ASN A 50 -14.73 -5.97 -10.27
N HIS A 51 -13.67 -5.91 -9.47
CA HIS A 51 -13.73 -6.27 -8.06
C HIS A 51 -14.57 -5.27 -7.26
N LEU A 52 -14.39 -3.96 -7.50
CA LEU A 52 -15.23 -2.92 -6.90
C LEU A 52 -16.70 -3.11 -7.28
N TYR A 53 -16.98 -3.38 -8.56
CA TYR A 53 -18.34 -3.57 -9.08
C TYR A 53 -19.06 -4.77 -8.45
N ARG A 54 -18.33 -5.87 -8.24
CA ARG A 54 -18.85 -7.08 -7.59
C ARG A 54 -19.10 -6.86 -6.12
N LEU A 55 -18.12 -6.30 -5.40
CA LEU A 55 -18.21 -6.07 -3.95
C LEU A 55 -19.39 -5.17 -3.58
N THR A 56 -19.70 -4.20 -4.44
CA THR A 56 -20.69 -3.16 -4.16
C THR A 56 -22.07 -3.47 -4.75
N GLU A 57 -22.35 -4.74 -5.05
CA GLU A 57 -23.65 -5.17 -5.55
C GLU A 57 -24.82 -4.67 -4.67
N GLY A 58 -25.87 -4.17 -5.32
CA GLY A 58 -27.00 -3.51 -4.66
C GLY A 58 -26.76 -2.05 -4.27
N HIS A 59 -25.51 -1.58 -4.19
CA HIS A 59 -25.16 -0.23 -3.72
C HIS A 59 -24.10 0.47 -4.59
N ARG A 60 -23.87 0.00 -5.82
CA ARG A 60 -22.77 0.43 -6.72
C ARG A 60 -22.68 1.94 -6.91
N GLU A 61 -23.82 2.63 -6.93
CA GLU A 61 -23.88 4.09 -7.09
C GLU A 61 -23.26 4.87 -5.91
N SER A 62 -23.13 4.24 -4.75
CA SER A 62 -22.44 4.83 -3.59
C SER A 62 -20.91 4.65 -3.65
N PHE A 63 -20.43 3.87 -4.61
CA PHE A 63 -19.03 3.45 -4.72
C PHE A 63 -18.47 3.68 -6.13
N LEU A 64 -18.55 4.94 -6.58
CA LEU A 64 -18.00 5.37 -7.86
C LEU A 64 -16.55 5.84 -7.69
N PRO A 65 -15.56 5.25 -8.38
CA PRO A 65 -14.20 5.76 -8.37
C PRO A 65 -14.13 7.08 -9.14
N ASP A 66 -13.16 7.94 -8.80
CA ASP A 66 -12.94 9.20 -9.52
C ASP A 66 -12.43 8.95 -10.95
N TYR A 67 -11.65 7.89 -11.11
CA TYR A 67 -11.22 7.40 -12.43
C TYR A 67 -10.89 5.90 -12.44
N ILE A 68 -10.89 5.33 -13.64
CA ILE A 68 -10.40 3.99 -13.94
C ILE A 68 -9.30 4.13 -14.97
N ASN A 69 -8.12 3.58 -14.70
CA ASN A 69 -6.95 3.69 -15.55
C ASN A 69 -6.39 2.32 -15.93
N GLY A 70 -5.98 2.16 -17.18
CA GLY A 70 -5.34 0.94 -17.69
C GLY A 70 -5.39 0.89 -19.21
N ASP A 71 -4.99 -0.21 -19.81
CA ASP A 71 -5.22 -0.49 -21.24
C ASP A 71 -6.59 -1.14 -21.51
N PHE A 72 -7.34 -1.46 -20.45
CA PHE A 72 -8.71 -1.98 -20.49
C PHE A 72 -8.82 -3.38 -21.10
N ASP A 73 -7.77 -4.20 -20.97
CA ASP A 73 -7.78 -5.61 -21.37
C ASP A 73 -8.45 -6.52 -20.34
N SER A 74 -8.53 -6.06 -19.08
CA SER A 74 -8.99 -6.84 -17.94
C SER A 74 -10.38 -6.42 -17.45
N ILE A 75 -10.79 -5.17 -17.61
CA ILE A 75 -12.14 -4.70 -17.25
C ILE A 75 -13.21 -5.34 -18.14
N LEU A 76 -14.29 -5.84 -17.53
CA LEU A 76 -15.39 -6.44 -18.25
C LEU A 76 -16.21 -5.36 -19.00
N PRO A 77 -16.74 -5.64 -20.21
CA PRO A 77 -17.50 -4.67 -20.98
C PRO A 77 -18.67 -4.03 -20.21
N GLU A 78 -19.46 -4.84 -19.48
CA GLU A 78 -20.60 -4.35 -18.69
C GLU A 78 -20.17 -3.47 -17.52
N VAL A 79 -19.01 -3.74 -16.92
CA VAL A 79 -18.44 -2.95 -15.83
C VAL A 79 -17.93 -1.62 -16.36
N LYS A 80 -17.22 -1.65 -17.49
CA LYS A 80 -16.76 -0.45 -18.20
C LYS A 80 -17.93 0.45 -18.59
N THR A 81 -18.98 -0.12 -19.18
CA THR A 81 -20.21 0.62 -19.54
C THR A 81 -20.86 1.25 -18.32
N PHE A 82 -21.05 0.50 -17.22
CA PHE A 82 -21.65 1.03 -15.99
C PHE A 82 -20.90 2.26 -15.47
N TYR A 83 -19.58 2.18 -15.29
CA TYR A 83 -18.82 3.32 -14.76
C TYR A 83 -18.75 4.50 -15.74
N THR A 84 -18.74 4.23 -17.05
CA THR A 84 -18.83 5.28 -18.08
C THR A 84 -20.16 6.03 -18.00
N GLU A 85 -21.29 5.32 -17.89
CA GLU A 85 -22.63 5.91 -17.74
C GLU A 85 -22.79 6.71 -16.44
N LYS A 86 -22.04 6.32 -15.39
CA LYS A 86 -21.97 7.05 -14.11
C LYS A 86 -20.95 8.20 -14.11
N ASN A 87 -20.38 8.55 -15.27
CA ASN A 87 -19.42 9.64 -15.46
C ASN A 87 -18.08 9.46 -14.70
N CYS A 88 -17.68 8.24 -14.37
CA CYS A 88 -16.32 7.97 -13.92
C CYS A 88 -15.35 8.23 -15.08
N LYS A 89 -14.21 8.89 -14.82
CA LYS A 89 -13.23 9.17 -15.87
C LYS A 89 -12.55 7.87 -16.32
N MET A 90 -12.61 7.57 -17.61
CA MET A 90 -11.86 6.46 -18.22
C MET A 90 -10.55 7.00 -18.78
N MET A 91 -9.42 6.61 -18.19
CA MET A 91 -8.08 7.08 -18.58
C MET A 91 -7.30 5.93 -19.22
N GLU A 92 -7.32 5.86 -20.54
CA GLU A 92 -6.60 4.84 -21.29
C GLU A 92 -5.10 5.12 -21.28
N THR A 93 -4.29 4.11 -20.93
CA THR A 93 -2.84 4.20 -20.96
C THR A 93 -2.26 2.95 -21.60
N SER A 94 -1.87 3.08 -22.87
CA SER A 94 -1.39 1.98 -23.72
C SER A 94 0.09 1.62 -23.52
N ASP A 95 0.78 2.23 -22.56
CA ASP A 95 2.18 1.91 -22.25
C ASP A 95 2.29 0.45 -21.77
N GLN A 96 3.12 -0.32 -22.48
CA GLN A 96 3.37 -1.75 -22.26
C GLN A 96 4.62 -2.00 -21.42
N ASP A 97 5.47 -0.98 -21.21
CA ASP A 97 6.68 -1.11 -20.40
C ASP A 97 6.38 -0.96 -18.91
N LEU A 98 5.20 -0.43 -18.55
CA LEU A 98 4.74 -0.22 -17.18
C LEU A 98 3.41 -0.93 -16.91
N THR A 99 3.30 -1.51 -15.71
CA THR A 99 2.04 -2.12 -15.24
C THR A 99 0.94 -1.07 -15.06
N ASP A 100 -0.32 -1.51 -15.07
CA ASP A 100 -1.46 -0.63 -14.76
C ASP A 100 -1.38 -0.06 -13.35
N PHE A 101 -0.76 -0.77 -12.40
CA PHE A 101 -0.52 -0.18 -11.07
C PHE A 101 0.41 1.03 -11.17
N THR A 102 1.55 0.92 -11.85
CA THR A 102 2.48 2.05 -12.01
C THR A 102 1.84 3.22 -12.74
N LYS A 103 1.11 2.95 -13.83
CA LYS A 103 0.40 3.98 -14.63
C LYS A 103 -0.68 4.66 -13.78
N CYS A 104 -1.49 3.90 -13.04
CA CYS A 104 -2.55 4.40 -12.20
C CYS A 104 -2.01 5.25 -11.04
N LEU A 105 -0.88 4.83 -10.44
CA LEU A 105 -0.20 5.58 -9.39
C LEU A 105 0.37 6.91 -9.91
N ALA A 106 0.96 6.92 -11.10
CA ALA A 106 1.47 8.16 -11.71
C ALA A 106 0.32 9.16 -11.93
N VAL A 107 -0.80 8.71 -12.48
CA VAL A 107 -2.02 9.52 -12.62
C VAL A 107 -2.50 10.04 -11.26
N MET A 108 -2.55 9.18 -10.23
CA MET A 108 -2.97 9.57 -8.89
C MET A 108 -2.12 10.71 -8.34
N VAL A 109 -0.80 10.57 -8.46
CA VAL A 109 0.15 11.58 -7.98
C VAL A 109 -0.03 12.92 -8.69
N GLU A 110 -0.26 12.90 -10.01
CA GLU A 110 -0.52 14.12 -10.78
C GLU A 110 -1.87 14.76 -10.43
N GLU A 111 -2.94 13.98 -10.25
CA GLU A 111 -4.25 14.48 -9.82
C GLU A 111 -4.20 15.07 -8.39
N ILE A 112 -3.47 14.44 -7.47
CA ILE A 112 -3.23 14.97 -6.12
C ILE A 112 -2.58 16.35 -6.18
N LYS A 113 -1.56 16.53 -7.03
CA LYS A 113 -0.87 17.82 -7.21
C LYS A 113 -1.78 18.85 -7.88
N ALA A 114 -2.44 18.49 -8.98
CA ALA A 114 -3.26 19.38 -9.78
C ALA A 114 -4.44 19.94 -8.97
N GLN A 115 -5.10 19.08 -8.20
CA GLN A 115 -6.23 19.45 -7.34
C GLN A 115 -5.80 19.98 -5.95
N LYS A 116 -4.50 19.99 -5.67
CA LYS A 116 -3.91 20.40 -4.37
C LYS A 116 -4.51 19.63 -3.19
N LEU A 117 -4.81 18.35 -3.39
CA LEU A 117 -5.39 17.49 -2.37
C LEU A 117 -4.39 17.29 -1.23
N GLN A 118 -4.90 17.37 -0.01
CA GLN A 118 -4.11 17.08 1.17
C GLN A 118 -4.18 15.58 1.46
N ILE A 119 -3.15 14.85 1.06
CA ILE A 119 -3.01 13.41 1.22
C ILE A 119 -1.79 13.14 2.10
N ASP A 120 -1.94 12.22 3.04
CA ASP A 120 -0.87 11.76 3.93
C ASP A 120 -0.29 10.42 3.48
N THR A 121 -1.07 9.58 2.79
CA THR A 121 -0.67 8.23 2.35
C THR A 121 -1.48 7.78 1.13
N ILE A 122 -0.85 7.07 0.20
CA ILE A 122 -1.55 6.36 -0.87
C ILE A 122 -1.70 4.90 -0.42
N VAL A 123 -2.94 4.41 -0.38
CA VAL A 123 -3.26 3.04 -0.01
C VAL A 123 -3.71 2.29 -1.26
N THR A 124 -3.06 1.16 -1.52
CA THR A 124 -3.34 0.26 -2.62
C THR A 124 -3.93 -1.04 -2.08
N LEU A 125 -5.09 -1.45 -2.60
CA LEU A 125 -5.73 -2.72 -2.29
C LEU A 125 -5.41 -3.76 -3.37
N GLY A 126 -4.90 -4.92 -2.96
CA GLY A 126 -4.42 -5.98 -3.85
C GLY A 126 -2.93 -5.85 -4.19
N GLY A 127 -2.41 -6.76 -5.03
CA GLY A 127 -1.03 -6.74 -5.52
C GLY A 127 -0.01 -7.55 -4.70
N LEU A 128 -0.40 -8.16 -3.58
CA LEU A 128 0.47 -9.04 -2.77
C LEU A 128 0.10 -10.53 -2.87
N GLY A 129 -0.89 -10.88 -3.70
CA GLY A 129 -1.34 -12.26 -3.92
C GLY A 129 -1.57 -12.57 -5.40
N GLY A 130 -1.91 -13.83 -5.68
CA GLY A 130 -2.15 -14.31 -7.04
C GLY A 130 -0.86 -14.64 -7.81
N ARG A 131 -0.75 -14.11 -9.02
CA ARG A 131 0.40 -14.34 -9.93
C ARG A 131 1.68 -13.79 -9.32
N PHE A 132 2.70 -14.64 -9.16
CA PHE A 132 3.96 -14.26 -8.52
C PHE A 132 4.70 -13.13 -9.24
N ASP A 133 4.69 -13.14 -10.57
CA ASP A 133 5.28 -12.06 -11.38
C ASP A 133 4.59 -10.71 -11.13
N GLN A 134 3.28 -10.70 -10.93
CA GLN A 134 2.51 -9.48 -10.60
C GLN A 134 2.77 -8.99 -9.16
N ILE A 135 3.04 -9.90 -8.22
CA ILE A 135 3.51 -9.53 -6.87
C ILE A 135 4.86 -8.82 -6.98
N MET A 136 5.79 -9.35 -7.78
CA MET A 136 7.09 -8.70 -8.01
C MET A 136 6.94 -7.37 -8.76
N ALA A 137 6.02 -7.28 -9.72
CA ALA A 137 5.73 -6.02 -10.41
C ALA A 137 5.12 -4.95 -9.48
N THR A 138 4.37 -5.37 -8.45
CA THR A 138 3.93 -4.48 -7.37
C THR A 138 5.13 -3.95 -6.58
N VAL A 139 6.11 -4.79 -6.27
CA VAL A 139 7.35 -4.33 -5.63
C VAL A 139 8.13 -3.36 -6.52
N GLU A 140 8.26 -3.64 -7.82
CA GLU A 140 8.87 -2.73 -8.79
C GLU A 140 8.15 -1.38 -8.82
N THR A 141 6.82 -1.39 -8.78
CA THR A 141 6.00 -0.17 -8.71
C THR A 141 6.34 0.67 -7.47
N LEU A 142 6.61 0.03 -6.31
CA LEU A 142 7.06 0.75 -5.11
C LEU A 142 8.43 1.41 -5.28
N PHE A 143 9.34 0.83 -6.06
CA PHE A 143 10.61 1.48 -6.42
C PHE A 143 10.39 2.68 -7.34
N HIS A 144 9.51 2.56 -8.34
CA HIS A 144 9.11 3.70 -9.17
C HIS A 144 8.45 4.82 -8.35
N ALA A 145 7.59 4.46 -7.40
CA ALA A 145 6.87 5.40 -6.54
C ALA A 145 7.81 6.35 -5.78
N GLN A 146 8.98 5.87 -5.35
CA GLN A 146 9.96 6.70 -4.64
C GLN A 146 10.48 7.89 -5.47
N LYS A 147 10.44 7.78 -6.81
CA LYS A 147 10.79 8.85 -7.76
C LYS A 147 9.59 9.74 -8.12
N MET A 148 8.38 9.23 -7.96
CA MET A 148 7.14 9.93 -8.30
C MET A 148 6.64 10.84 -7.17
N THR A 149 6.77 10.38 -5.92
CA THR A 149 6.21 11.05 -4.75
C THR A 149 7.02 10.83 -3.46
N ASP A 150 6.87 11.76 -2.51
CA ASP A 150 7.33 11.60 -1.13
C ASP A 150 6.28 10.99 -0.20
N LEU A 151 5.03 10.84 -0.68
CA LEU A 151 3.98 10.17 0.08
C LEU A 151 4.31 8.67 0.27
N PRO A 152 4.08 8.10 1.46
CA PRO A 152 4.09 6.65 1.63
C PRO A 152 3.08 5.99 0.69
N VAL A 153 3.53 4.96 -0.03
CA VAL A 153 2.66 4.08 -0.83
C VAL A 153 2.60 2.73 -0.13
N VAL A 154 1.42 2.41 0.37
CA VAL A 154 1.14 1.23 1.17
C VAL A 154 0.32 0.27 0.34
N VAL A 155 0.75 -0.99 0.28
CA VAL A 155 0.00 -2.07 -0.39
C VAL A 155 -0.57 -2.99 0.66
N ILE A 156 -1.86 -3.28 0.58
CA ILE A 156 -2.60 -4.11 1.53
C ILE A 156 -3.35 -5.20 0.75
N GLN A 157 -3.15 -6.44 1.17
CA GLN A 157 -3.96 -7.57 0.72
C GLN A 157 -4.03 -8.61 1.82
N ASP A 158 -5.25 -9.12 2.05
CA ASP A 158 -5.56 -10.00 3.17
C ASP A 158 -5.02 -9.44 4.49
N ARG A 159 -4.10 -10.16 5.13
CA ARG A 159 -3.52 -9.80 6.43
C ARG A 159 -2.08 -9.28 6.32
N SER A 160 -1.70 -8.78 5.16
CA SER A 160 -0.35 -8.31 4.87
C SER A 160 -0.37 -6.87 4.40
N LEU A 161 0.51 -6.07 4.99
CA LEU A 161 0.86 -4.73 4.52
C LEU A 161 2.30 -4.75 4.01
N ALA A 162 2.58 -4.03 2.93
CA ALA A 162 3.93 -3.75 2.45
C ALA A 162 4.11 -2.26 2.13
N VAL A 163 5.29 -1.72 2.43
CA VAL A 163 5.72 -0.35 2.08
C VAL A 163 7.23 -0.32 1.91
N LEU A 164 7.71 0.39 0.88
CA LEU A 164 9.15 0.50 0.61
C LEU A 164 9.74 1.73 1.33
N LEU A 165 10.63 1.49 2.28
CA LEU A 165 11.32 2.52 3.04
C LEU A 165 12.44 3.16 2.20
N LYS A 166 12.49 4.50 2.16
CA LYS A 166 13.53 5.25 1.43
C LYS A 166 14.89 5.13 2.14
N GLU A 167 15.96 5.03 1.35
CA GLU A 167 17.35 5.02 1.86
C GLU A 167 17.74 6.35 2.52
N GLY A 168 18.73 6.31 3.41
CA GLY A 168 19.32 7.51 4.02
C GLY A 168 18.42 8.27 5.00
N ARG A 169 17.24 7.73 5.31
CA ARG A 169 16.30 8.29 6.29
C ARG A 169 16.21 7.42 7.54
N GLN A 170 15.90 8.05 8.66
CA GLN A 170 15.51 7.36 9.88
C GLN A 170 13.99 7.30 9.95
N HIS A 171 13.44 6.10 9.75
CA HIS A 171 12.01 5.81 9.76
C HIS A 171 11.53 5.47 11.17
N HIS A 172 10.41 6.06 11.59
CA HIS A 172 9.79 5.82 12.89
C HIS A 172 8.37 5.29 12.65
N LEU A 173 8.22 3.97 12.72
CA LEU A 173 6.96 3.29 12.45
C LEU A 173 6.17 3.12 13.75
N ASN A 174 5.06 3.85 13.87
CA ASN A 174 4.12 3.75 14.98
C ASN A 174 3.24 2.50 14.79
N VAL A 175 3.48 1.48 15.62
CA VAL A 175 2.89 0.13 15.53
C VAL A 175 1.99 -0.17 16.74
N ASN A 176 1.14 0.80 17.08
CA ASN A 176 0.26 0.83 18.27
C ASN A 176 -1.21 1.09 17.96
N THR A 177 -1.66 0.89 16.73
CA THR A 177 -3.07 1.07 16.37
C THR A 177 -3.98 0.02 17.02
N GLY A 178 -3.39 -1.10 17.47
CA GLY A 178 -4.12 -2.26 17.98
C GLY A 178 -4.41 -3.28 16.88
N LEU A 179 -4.30 -2.89 15.60
CA LEU A 179 -4.50 -3.75 14.43
C LEU A 179 -3.25 -4.55 14.04
N GLU A 180 -2.09 -4.27 14.64
CA GLU A 180 -0.84 -4.91 14.28
C GLU A 180 -0.86 -6.41 14.56
N GLY A 181 -0.55 -7.21 13.55
CA GLY A 181 -0.38 -8.64 13.64
C GLY A 181 0.79 -9.07 14.54
N LYS A 182 1.08 -10.36 14.55
CA LYS A 182 2.18 -10.92 15.38
C LYS A 182 3.54 -10.86 14.70
N TRP A 183 3.60 -10.58 13.40
CA TRP A 183 4.83 -10.68 12.62
C TRP A 183 5.10 -9.38 11.85
N CYS A 184 6.38 -9.13 11.58
CA CYS A 184 6.86 -8.15 10.64
C CYS A 184 8.16 -8.62 9.97
N SER A 185 8.59 -7.92 8.94
CA SER A 185 9.78 -8.27 8.17
C SER A 185 10.44 -7.07 7.52
N LEU A 186 11.75 -7.22 7.26
CA LEU A 186 12.58 -6.30 6.47
C LEU A 186 13.21 -7.10 5.33
N VAL A 187 12.86 -6.75 4.10
CA VAL A 187 13.21 -7.52 2.90
C VAL A 187 14.03 -6.67 1.92
N PRO A 188 15.31 -7.01 1.67
CA PRO A 188 16.22 -6.24 0.82
C PRO A 188 16.02 -6.62 -0.66
N VAL A 189 14.85 -6.31 -1.23
CA VAL A 189 14.46 -6.82 -2.57
C VAL A 189 15.37 -6.31 -3.69
N GLY A 190 15.76 -5.04 -3.67
CA GLY A 190 16.54 -4.45 -4.75
C GLY A 190 18.05 -4.69 -4.65
N SER A 191 18.62 -4.61 -3.44
CA SER A 191 20.06 -4.73 -3.21
C SER A 191 20.37 -5.02 -1.73
N PRO A 192 21.59 -5.49 -1.39
CA PRO A 192 22.02 -5.61 0.00
C PRO A 192 21.84 -4.30 0.78
N CYS A 193 21.33 -4.38 2.01
CA CYS A 193 21.01 -3.22 2.85
C CYS A 193 21.73 -3.32 4.20
N LEU A 194 22.63 -2.38 4.52
CA LEU A 194 23.18 -2.20 5.86
C LEU A 194 22.11 -1.54 6.74
N THR A 195 21.62 -2.28 7.74
CA THR A 195 20.42 -1.92 8.48
C THR A 195 20.65 -1.91 9.99
N THR A 196 20.10 -0.90 10.66
CA THR A 196 20.03 -0.79 12.12
C THR A 196 18.59 -0.55 12.56
N THR A 197 18.12 -1.26 13.59
CA THR A 197 16.75 -1.17 14.08
C THR A 197 16.62 -1.12 15.61
N SER A 198 15.49 -0.62 16.10
CA SER A 198 15.04 -0.72 17.49
C SER A 198 13.52 -0.92 17.54
N GLY A 199 12.99 -1.47 18.64
CA GLY A 199 11.54 -1.75 18.77
C GLY A 199 11.11 -3.11 18.21
N LEU A 200 12.05 -3.91 17.70
CA LEU A 200 11.82 -5.29 17.26
C LEU A 200 12.39 -6.30 18.26
N LYS A 201 11.80 -7.48 18.36
CA LYS A 201 12.32 -8.58 19.19
C LYS A 201 13.72 -8.99 18.73
N TRP A 202 13.95 -9.00 17.43
CA TRP A 202 15.26 -9.23 16.83
C TRP A 202 15.70 -7.95 16.12
N ASN A 203 16.25 -7.02 16.90
CA ASN A 203 16.84 -5.79 16.38
C ASN A 203 18.13 -6.08 15.61
N LEU A 204 18.41 -5.22 14.62
CA LEU A 204 19.64 -5.25 13.82
C LEU A 204 20.58 -4.16 14.32
N ASP A 205 21.86 -4.47 14.44
CA ASP A 205 22.91 -3.50 14.75
C ASP A 205 23.95 -3.52 13.63
N ASN A 206 23.82 -2.59 12.67
CA ASN A 206 24.66 -2.49 11.48
C ASN A 206 24.84 -3.83 10.75
N GLN A 207 23.75 -4.59 10.60
CA GLN A 207 23.76 -5.88 9.93
C GLN A 207 23.35 -5.75 8.47
N VAL A 208 24.01 -6.50 7.60
CA VAL A 208 23.67 -6.55 6.17
C VAL A 208 22.52 -7.53 5.95
N LEU A 209 21.41 -7.01 5.43
CA LEU A 209 20.33 -7.82 4.89
C LEU A 209 20.58 -8.05 3.40
N THR A 210 20.61 -9.32 2.96
CA THR A 210 20.71 -9.69 1.54
C THR A 210 20.12 -11.08 1.29
N PHE A 211 19.49 -11.26 0.12
CA PHE A 211 19.01 -12.58 -0.30
C PHE A 211 20.17 -13.59 -0.40
N GLY A 212 19.92 -14.83 0.02
CA GLY A 212 20.93 -15.87 0.12
C GLY A 212 21.78 -15.82 1.40
N GLN A 213 21.63 -14.78 2.22
CA GLN A 213 22.25 -14.70 3.55
C GLN A 213 21.19 -14.43 4.61
N LEU A 214 20.95 -13.15 4.94
CA LEU A 214 20.01 -12.75 5.98
C LEU A 214 18.88 -11.90 5.39
N VAL A 215 17.66 -12.39 5.52
CA VAL A 215 16.43 -11.62 5.33
C VAL A 215 15.66 -11.70 6.64
N SER A 216 15.29 -10.55 7.21
CA SER A 216 14.57 -10.50 8.48
C SER A 216 13.10 -10.85 8.24
N THR A 217 12.78 -12.13 8.22
CA THR A 217 11.40 -12.65 8.10
C THR A 217 10.97 -13.26 9.42
N SER A 218 9.66 -13.28 9.68
CA SER A 218 9.08 -13.76 10.96
C SER A 218 9.64 -13.03 12.19
N ASN A 219 10.07 -11.78 12.03
CA ASN A 219 10.41 -10.92 13.14
C ASN A 219 9.11 -10.52 13.87
N THR A 220 9.22 -9.92 15.04
CA THR A 220 8.08 -9.39 15.78
C THR A 220 8.49 -8.16 16.56
N TYR A 221 7.54 -7.51 17.20
CA TYR A 221 7.75 -6.29 17.96
C TYR A 221 8.34 -6.61 19.34
N GLU A 222 9.03 -5.64 19.94
CA GLU A 222 9.36 -5.70 21.36
C GLU A 222 8.08 -5.87 22.21
N ALA A 223 8.27 -6.41 23.42
CA ALA A 223 7.16 -6.63 24.34
C ALA A 223 6.39 -5.34 24.61
N HIS A 224 5.07 -5.46 24.63
CA HIS A 224 4.16 -4.36 24.93
C HIS A 224 4.23 -3.99 26.41
N ASP A 225 4.48 -2.72 26.73
CA ASP A 225 4.28 -2.21 28.08
C ASP A 225 2.78 -1.99 28.31
N PRO A 226 2.15 -2.61 29.32
CA PRO A 226 0.70 -2.48 29.58
C PRO A 226 0.22 -1.04 29.81
N LYS A 227 1.10 -0.13 30.23
CA LYS A 227 0.80 1.27 30.51
C LYS A 227 1.22 2.20 29.36
N GLU A 228 2.35 1.93 28.72
CA GLU A 228 2.94 2.82 27.71
C GLU A 228 2.73 2.38 26.25
N GLY A 229 2.21 1.16 26.01
CA GLY A 229 2.07 0.60 24.67
C GLY A 229 3.37 -0.02 24.13
N ARG A 230 3.47 -0.23 22.82
CA ARG A 230 4.75 -0.59 22.17
C ARG A 230 5.57 0.67 21.92
N LYS A 231 6.89 0.53 21.85
CA LYS A 231 7.71 1.60 21.30
C LYS A 231 7.57 1.65 19.77
N PRO A 232 7.70 2.82 19.14
CA PRO A 232 7.81 2.89 17.69
C PRO A 232 8.99 2.05 17.19
N VAL A 233 8.81 1.36 16.08
CA VAL A 233 9.90 0.64 15.42
C VAL A 233 10.74 1.66 14.67
N ARG A 234 12.02 1.77 15.02
CA ARG A 234 12.95 2.68 14.32
C ARG A 234 13.80 1.87 13.36
N ILE A 235 13.94 2.33 12.13
CA ILE A 235 14.71 1.66 11.08
C ILE A 235 15.57 2.71 10.37
N THR A 236 16.86 2.40 10.24
CA THR A 236 17.80 3.11 9.37
C THR A 236 18.40 2.11 8.40
N THR A 237 18.42 2.46 7.12
CA THR A 237 18.96 1.63 6.04
C THR A 237 19.69 2.51 5.02
N ASP A 238 20.79 2.00 4.48
CA ASP A 238 21.59 2.68 3.45
C ASP A 238 21.05 2.51 2.03
N ARG A 239 20.11 1.57 1.84
CA ARG A 239 19.42 1.26 0.57
C ARG A 239 17.91 1.09 0.78
N PRO A 240 17.07 1.19 -0.28
CA PRO A 240 15.64 0.99 -0.15
C PRO A 240 15.31 -0.40 0.40
N LEU A 241 14.48 -0.44 1.45
CA LEU A 241 14.20 -1.65 2.21
C LEU A 241 12.70 -1.87 2.34
N LEU A 242 12.20 -3.03 1.93
CA LEU A 242 10.78 -3.34 2.01
C LEU A 242 10.42 -3.69 3.45
N TRP A 243 9.59 -2.86 4.08
CA TRP A 243 8.91 -3.21 5.33
C TRP A 243 7.63 -3.96 4.99
N SER A 244 7.40 -5.07 5.68
CA SER A 244 6.11 -5.73 5.66
C SER A 244 5.68 -6.13 7.06
N MET A 245 4.38 -6.13 7.31
CA MET A 245 3.80 -6.44 8.61
C MET A 245 2.46 -7.14 8.49
N GLY A 246 2.16 -7.94 9.49
CA GLY A 246 0.86 -8.58 9.62
C GLY A 246 -0.21 -7.60 10.10
N ILE A 247 -1.44 -7.87 9.70
CA ILE A 247 -2.67 -7.23 10.19
C ILE A 247 -3.46 -8.27 10.97
N LYS A 248 -4.01 -7.92 12.13
CA LYS A 248 -4.86 -8.82 12.92
C LYS A 248 -6.19 -9.06 12.18
N PRO A 249 -6.71 -10.30 12.23
CA PRO A 249 -8.13 -10.52 11.98
C PRO A 249 -8.94 -9.81 13.07
N GLN A 250 -10.08 -9.22 12.70
CA GLN A 250 -11.06 -8.71 13.67
C GLN A 250 -11.87 -9.85 14.28
#